data_AF-A0AAV7WEV2-F1
#
_entry.id   AF-A0AAV7WEV2-F1
#
_cell.length_a   1.000
_cell.length_b   1.000
_cell.length_c   1.000
_cell.angle_alpha   90.00
_cell.angle_beta   90.00
_cell.angle_gamma   90.00
#
_symmetry.space_group_name_H-M   'P 1'
#
loop_
_entity.id
_entity.type
_entity.pdbx_description
1 polymer ?
#
loop_
_entity_poly.entity_id
_entity_poly.type
_entity_poly.pdbx_seq_one_letter_code
_entity_poly.pdbx_strand_id
1 'polypeptide(L)'
;MHDTLQKKLEAIEDSKNTLWQEIRKAFVELGLLRFDHWKLSDRVKNKEEELNDLGTLHRVHQTQLAHLTDRVQQLEHRAEDAKRSRRNKVRIIGLLEGDEGADMVAVLESWIKSLLGKQQCTSFFALERVHRVNMFPDYMSAVQAKRASYMEVKRSLRTEELCYAQYFPRN
;
A
#
# COMPACT_ATOMS: atom_id res chain seq x y z
N MET A 1 -43.97 64.02 60.47
CA MET A 1 -44.56 62.93 59.65
C MET A 1 -44.46 63.20 58.16
N HIS A 2 -44.77 64.42 57.68
CA HIS A 2 -44.65 64.81 56.27
C HIS A 2 -43.22 64.71 55.70
N ASP A 3 -42.21 65.23 56.40
CA ASP A 3 -40.81 65.22 55.95
C ASP A 3 -40.24 63.80 55.79
N THR A 4 -40.69 62.86 56.62
CA THR A 4 -40.26 61.45 56.59
C THR A 4 -40.86 60.68 55.41
N LEU A 5 -42.09 61.03 55.00
CA LEU A 5 -42.74 60.45 53.82
C LEU A 5 -42.14 61.00 52.53
N GLN A 6 -41.78 62.28 52.51
CA GLN A 6 -41.17 62.92 51.35
C GLN A 6 -39.78 62.34 51.04
N LYS A 7 -38.94 62.13 52.06
CA LYS A 7 -37.66 61.42 51.91
C LYS A 7 -37.81 59.98 51.40
N LYS A 8 -38.86 59.27 51.83
CA LYS A 8 -39.17 57.92 51.31
C LYS A 8 -39.61 57.95 49.86
N LEU A 9 -40.39 58.96 49.46
CA LEU A 9 -40.83 59.14 48.08
C LEU A 9 -39.64 59.44 47.15
N GLU A 10 -38.74 60.34 47.56
CA GLU A 10 -37.50 60.64 46.83
C GLU A 10 -36.61 59.40 46.68
N ALA A 11 -36.42 58.62 47.75
CA ALA A 11 -35.66 57.37 47.69
C ALA A 11 -36.28 56.32 46.74
N ILE A 12 -37.62 56.27 46.65
CA ILE A 12 -38.33 55.39 45.71
C ILE A 12 -38.12 55.87 44.27
N GLU A 13 -38.18 57.18 44.02
CA GLU A 13 -37.94 57.76 42.69
C GLU A 13 -36.50 57.50 42.22
N ASP A 14 -35.52 57.68 43.11
CA ASP A 14 -34.10 57.38 42.85
C ASP A 14 -33.85 55.90 42.57
N SER A 15 -34.45 55.01 43.38
CA SER A 15 -34.34 53.57 43.17
C SER A 15 -34.98 53.16 41.84
N LYS A 16 -36.13 53.72 41.48
CA LYS A 16 -36.81 53.49 40.19
C LYS A 16 -35.93 53.94 39.03
N ASN A 17 -35.35 55.13 39.09
CA ASN A 17 -34.48 55.66 38.05
C ASN A 17 -33.22 54.79 37.87
N THR A 18 -32.64 54.33 38.99
CA THR A 18 -31.49 53.41 38.98
C THR A 18 -31.85 52.09 38.31
N LEU A 19 -32.98 51.48 38.69
CA LEU A 19 -33.46 50.24 38.07
C LEU A 19 -33.70 50.40 36.57
N TRP A 20 -34.29 51.53 36.14
CA TRP A 20 -34.48 51.81 34.71
C TRP A 20 -33.17 51.93 33.95
N GLN A 21 -32.14 52.54 34.55
CA GLN A 21 -30.82 52.62 33.94
C GLN A 21 -30.16 51.25 33.82
N GLU A 22 -30.23 50.41 34.85
CA GLU A 22 -29.69 49.04 34.83
C GLU A 22 -30.42 48.16 33.82
N ILE A 23 -31.76 48.25 33.75
CA ILE A 23 -32.56 47.56 32.71
C ILE A 23 -32.11 48.00 31.31
N ARG A 24 -31.86 49.31 31.11
CA ARG A 24 -31.41 49.82 29.82
C ARG A 24 -30.01 49.31 29.45
N LYS A 25 -29.07 49.26 30.40
CA LYS A 25 -27.75 48.67 30.19
C LYS A 25 -27.86 47.19 29.79
N ALA A 26 -28.66 46.43 30.54
CA ALA A 26 -28.91 45.01 30.26
C ALA A 26 -29.48 44.78 28.85
N PHE A 27 -30.39 45.63 28.38
CA PHE A 27 -30.91 45.53 27.01
C PHE A 27 -29.84 45.76 25.94
N VAL A 28 -28.92 46.70 26.16
CA VAL A 28 -27.81 46.95 25.23
C VAL A 28 -26.86 45.75 25.19
N GLU A 29 -26.47 45.24 26.36
CA GLU A 29 -25.61 44.06 26.48
C GLU A 29 -26.23 42.81 25.83
N LEU A 30 -27.53 42.58 26.06
CA LEU A 30 -28.27 41.50 25.38
C LEU A 30 -28.28 41.66 23.86
N GLY A 31 -28.35 42.90 23.36
CA GLY A 31 -28.26 43.19 21.94
C GLY A 31 -26.91 42.81 21.34
N LEU A 32 -25.82 43.17 22.03
CA LEU A 32 -24.44 42.81 21.64
C LEU A 32 -24.23 41.30 21.70
N LEU A 33 -24.65 40.66 22.80
CA LEU A 33 -24.54 39.22 22.99
C LEU A 33 -25.27 38.45 21.89
N ARG A 34 -26.46 38.91 21.48
CA ARG A 34 -27.21 38.32 20.37
C ARG A 34 -26.48 38.44 19.03
N PHE A 35 -25.83 39.58 18.80
CA PHE A 35 -25.03 39.78 17.59
C PHE A 35 -23.82 38.86 17.55
N ASP A 36 -23.09 38.75 18.67
CA ASP A 36 -21.95 37.84 18.78
C ASP A 36 -22.37 36.38 18.66
N HIS A 37 -23.49 35.99 19.27
CA HIS A 37 -24.08 34.66 19.10
C HIS A 37 -24.39 34.39 17.63
N TRP A 38 -24.98 35.35 16.91
CA TRP A 38 -25.26 35.20 15.49
C TRP A 38 -23.98 34.97 14.68
N LYS A 39 -22.93 35.76 14.94
CA LYS A 39 -21.62 35.63 14.27
C LYS A 39 -20.94 34.29 14.58
N LEU A 40 -21.05 33.81 15.81
CA LEU A 40 -20.54 32.49 16.20
C LEU A 40 -21.32 31.37 15.49
N SER A 41 -22.65 31.49 15.44
CA SER A 41 -23.53 30.54 14.74
C SER A 41 -23.18 30.41 13.27
N ASP A 42 -22.92 31.53 12.58
CA ASP A 42 -22.50 31.52 11.17
C ASP A 42 -21.15 30.83 10.96
N ARG A 43 -20.16 31.14 11.82
CA ARG A 43 -18.84 30.49 11.78
C ARG A 43 -18.92 28.99 12.05
N VAL A 44 -19.77 28.57 12.99
CA VAL A 44 -19.99 27.15 13.30
C VAL A 44 -20.57 26.45 12.07
N LYS A 45 -21.59 27.03 11.43
CA LYS A 45 -22.19 26.47 10.22
C LYS A 45 -21.16 26.28 9.10
N ASN A 46 -20.36 27.30 8.80
CA ASN A 46 -19.32 27.19 7.76
C ASN A 46 -18.28 26.10 8.10
N LYS A 47 -17.94 25.94 9.38
CA LYS A 47 -17.02 24.88 9.84
C LYS A 47 -17.64 23.48 9.77
N GLU A 48 -18.94 23.36 10.01
CA GLU A 48 -19.67 22.10 9.84
C GLU A 48 -19.72 21.68 8.37
N GLU A 49 -19.91 22.64 7.45
CA GLU A 49 -19.85 22.40 6.00
C GLU A 49 -18.45 21.94 5.55
N GLU A 50 -17.38 22.64 5.97
CA GLU A 50 -15.99 22.24 5.70
C GLU A 50 -15.66 20.83 6.25
N LEU A 51 -16.16 20.51 7.46
CA LEU A 51 -15.96 19.20 8.08
C LEU A 51 -16.68 18.09 7.32
N ASN A 52 -17.88 18.37 6.81
CA ASN A 52 -18.64 17.42 6.01
C ASN A 52 -17.89 17.11 4.71
N ASP A 53 -17.42 18.14 4.00
CA ASP A 53 -16.63 17.98 2.78
C ASP A 53 -15.36 17.16 3.04
N LEU A 54 -14.62 17.48 4.12
CA LEU A 54 -13.44 16.71 4.52
C LEU A 54 -13.79 15.26 4.84
N GLY A 55 -14.93 15.01 5.48
CA GLY A 55 -15.44 13.66 5.77
C GLY A 55 -15.74 12.86 4.50
N THR A 56 -16.35 13.48 3.48
CA THR A 56 -16.59 12.82 2.19
C THR A 56 -15.27 12.44 1.49
N LEU A 57 -14.30 13.37 1.48
CA LEU A 57 -12.99 13.14 0.89
C LEU A 57 -12.25 12.02 1.63
N HIS A 58 -12.25 12.04 2.97
CA HIS A 58 -11.64 10.98 3.76
C HIS A 58 -12.17 9.59 3.40
N ARG A 59 -13.49 9.45 3.23
CA ARG A 59 -14.13 8.19 2.84
C ARG A 59 -13.69 7.71 1.45
N VAL A 60 -13.53 8.63 0.50
CA VAL A 60 -13.00 8.32 -0.84
C VAL A 60 -11.56 7.81 -0.75
N HIS A 61 -10.70 8.54 -0.02
CA HIS A 61 -9.29 8.13 0.15
C HIS A 61 -9.17 6.77 0.84
N GLN A 62 -9.99 6.50 1.87
CA GLN A 62 -10.01 5.21 2.55
C GLN A 62 -10.40 4.07 1.60
N THR A 63 -11.34 4.32 0.69
CA THR A 63 -11.75 3.34 -0.33
C THR A 63 -10.62 3.09 -1.35
N GLN A 64 -9.93 4.14 -1.78
CA GLN A 64 -8.78 4.02 -2.68
C GLN A 64 -7.62 3.25 -2.04
N LEU A 65 -7.33 3.51 -0.76
CA LEU A 65 -6.30 2.78 -0.02
C LEU A 65 -6.64 1.29 0.10
N ALA A 66 -7.90 0.95 0.39
CA ALA A 66 -8.33 -0.45 0.45
C ALA A 66 -8.14 -1.16 -0.91
N HIS A 67 -8.55 -0.53 -2.00
CA HIS A 67 -8.39 -1.07 -3.34
C HIS A 67 -6.92 -1.19 -3.76
N LEU A 68 -6.07 -0.22 -3.42
CA LEU A 68 -4.63 -0.30 -3.69
C LEU A 68 -3.97 -1.42 -2.88
N THR A 69 -4.39 -1.61 -1.63
CA THR A 69 -3.89 -2.69 -0.77
C THR A 69 -4.23 -4.06 -1.37
N ASP A 70 -5.48 -4.25 -1.80
CA ASP A 70 -5.89 -5.50 -2.48
C ASP A 70 -5.10 -5.73 -3.78
N ARG A 71 -4.90 -4.68 -4.58
CA ARG A 71 -4.07 -4.77 -5.81
C ARG A 71 -2.63 -5.15 -5.51
N VAL A 72 -2.03 -4.61 -4.46
CA VAL A 72 -0.67 -4.98 -4.05
C VAL A 72 -0.64 -6.46 -3.68
N GLN A 73 -1.58 -6.93 -2.86
CA GLN A 73 -1.66 -8.33 -2.46
C GLN A 73 -1.87 -9.27 -3.65
N GLN A 74 -2.72 -8.90 -4.62
CA GLN A 74 -2.90 -9.66 -5.86
C GLN A 74 -1.61 -9.72 -6.70
N LEU A 75 -0.87 -8.61 -6.80
CA LEU A 75 0.39 -8.57 -7.54
C LEU A 75 1.47 -9.40 -6.85
N GLU A 76 1.52 -9.39 -5.52
CA GLU A 76 2.43 -10.24 -4.74
C GLU A 76 2.13 -11.72 -4.97
N HIS A 77 0.86 -12.12 -4.93
CA HIS A 77 0.46 -13.50 -5.22
C HIS A 77 0.88 -13.92 -6.64
N ARG A 78 0.61 -13.07 -7.65
CA ARG A 78 1.03 -13.34 -9.04
C ARG A 78 2.54 -13.42 -9.19
N ALA A 79 3.29 -12.56 -8.49
CA ALA A 79 4.74 -12.59 -8.49
C ALA A 79 5.26 -13.89 -7.87
N GLU A 80 4.65 -14.36 -6.78
CA GLU A 80 5.02 -15.62 -6.12
C GLU A 80 4.68 -16.84 -6.98
N ASP A 81 3.52 -16.87 -7.63
CA ASP A 81 3.15 -17.90 -8.60
C ASP A 81 4.13 -17.95 -9.78
N ALA A 82 4.53 -16.78 -10.29
CA ALA A 82 5.53 -16.68 -11.36
C ALA A 82 6.91 -17.21 -10.92
N LYS A 83 7.30 -17.00 -9.66
CA LYS A 83 8.52 -17.61 -9.10
C LYS A 83 8.41 -19.12 -9.00
N ARG A 84 7.25 -19.66 -8.57
CA ARG A 84 7.00 -21.11 -8.50
C ARG A 84 7.04 -21.78 -9.87
N SER A 85 6.43 -21.17 -10.88
CA SER A 85 6.43 -21.68 -12.27
C SER A 85 7.82 -21.81 -12.87
N ARG A 86 8.78 -20.95 -12.50
CA ARG A 86 10.16 -21.01 -12.99
C ARG A 86 11.00 -22.12 -12.34
N ARG A 87 10.60 -22.67 -11.19
CA ARG A 87 11.37 -23.73 -10.51
C ARG A 87 11.45 -25.02 -11.32
N ASN A 88 10.44 -25.32 -12.12
CA ASN A 88 10.38 -26.54 -12.93
C ASN A 88 10.92 -26.33 -14.36
N LYS A 89 11.45 -25.13 -14.68
CA LYS A 89 11.98 -24.82 -16.01
C LYS A 89 13.50 -25.00 -15.98
N VAL A 90 14.01 -25.82 -16.90
CA VAL A 90 15.45 -26.02 -17.13
C VAL A 90 15.80 -25.45 -18.50
N ARG A 91 16.95 -24.75 -18.58
CA ARG A 91 17.49 -24.26 -19.85
C ARG A 91 18.68 -25.10 -20.27
N ILE A 92 18.67 -25.54 -21.52
CA ILE A 92 19.79 -26.23 -22.17
C ILE A 92 20.45 -25.22 -23.10
N ILE A 93 21.77 -25.07 -23.00
CA ILE A 93 22.57 -24.10 -23.76
C ILE A 93 23.59 -24.87 -24.58
N GLY A 94 23.80 -24.46 -25.84
CA GLY A 94 24.79 -25.07 -26.73
C GLY A 94 24.30 -26.32 -27.47
N LEU A 95 22.98 -26.54 -27.54
CA LEU A 95 22.43 -27.57 -28.41
C LEU A 95 22.52 -27.08 -29.87
N LEU A 96 23.10 -27.91 -30.74
CA LEU A 96 23.25 -27.59 -32.17
C LEU A 96 21.87 -27.51 -32.83
N GLU A 97 21.64 -26.44 -33.58
CA GLU A 97 20.38 -26.24 -34.27
C GLU A 97 20.33 -27.05 -35.57
N GLY A 98 19.23 -27.76 -35.82
CA GLY A 98 18.94 -28.35 -37.13
C GLY A 98 18.64 -29.86 -37.14
N ASP A 99 18.89 -30.57 -36.05
CA ASP A 99 18.55 -32.01 -35.92
C ASP A 99 17.20 -32.23 -35.18
N GLU A 100 16.50 -31.13 -34.94
CA GLU A 100 15.22 -31.10 -34.25
C GLU A 100 14.10 -31.28 -35.28
N GLY A 101 13.59 -32.51 -35.39
CA GLY A 101 12.41 -32.80 -36.19
C GLY A 101 11.13 -32.11 -35.68
N ALA A 102 9.97 -32.52 -36.19
CA ALA A 102 8.68 -31.91 -35.83
C ALA A 102 8.29 -32.04 -34.34
N ASP A 103 8.86 -33.01 -33.61
CA ASP A 103 8.59 -33.24 -32.19
C ASP A 103 9.86 -33.04 -31.33
N MET A 104 10.00 -31.80 -30.84
CA MET A 104 11.12 -31.38 -29.99
C MET A 104 11.12 -32.08 -28.61
N VAL A 105 9.95 -32.51 -28.13
CA VAL A 105 9.81 -33.16 -26.82
C VAL A 105 10.42 -34.55 -26.87
N ALA A 106 10.03 -35.35 -27.87
CA ALA A 106 10.52 -36.72 -28.04
C ALA A 106 12.03 -36.78 -28.30
N VAL A 107 12.54 -35.89 -29.16
CA VAL A 107 13.99 -35.78 -29.44
C VAL A 107 14.76 -35.45 -28.17
N LEU A 108 14.30 -34.45 -27.42
CA LEU A 108 14.98 -34.04 -26.20
C LEU A 108 14.89 -35.10 -25.11
N GLU A 109 13.75 -35.77 -24.97
CA GLU A 109 13.59 -36.87 -24.01
C GLU A 109 14.56 -38.02 -24.29
N SER A 110 14.69 -38.41 -25.57
CA SER A 110 15.64 -39.43 -26.02
C SER A 110 17.09 -39.00 -25.77
N TRP A 111 17.42 -37.75 -26.09
CA TRP A 111 18.75 -37.18 -25.86
C TRP A 111 19.13 -37.16 -24.36
N ILE A 112 18.22 -36.71 -23.48
CA ILE A 112 18.43 -36.70 -22.03
C ILE A 112 18.61 -38.13 -21.49
N LYS A 113 17.79 -39.09 -21.95
CA LYS A 113 17.91 -40.51 -21.57
C LYS A 113 19.25 -41.10 -21.99
N SER A 114 19.75 -40.72 -23.16
CA SER A 114 21.07 -41.12 -23.64
C SER A 114 22.19 -40.51 -22.77
N LEU A 115 22.08 -39.23 -22.42
CA LEU A 115 23.08 -38.50 -21.64
C LEU A 115 23.19 -39.00 -20.18
N LEU A 116 22.07 -39.25 -19.50
CA LEU A 116 22.03 -39.67 -18.09
C LEU A 116 22.23 -41.19 -17.89
N GLY A 117 22.24 -41.97 -18.98
CA GLY A 117 22.43 -43.41 -18.96
C GLY A 117 21.15 -44.19 -18.58
N LYS A 118 20.98 -45.36 -19.21
CA LYS A 118 19.78 -46.23 -19.09
C LYS A 118 19.46 -46.70 -17.66
N GLN A 119 20.40 -46.61 -16.71
CA GLN A 119 20.19 -47.08 -15.33
C GLN A 119 19.49 -46.08 -14.40
N GLN A 120 19.42 -44.78 -14.75
CA GLN A 120 18.88 -43.75 -13.84
C GLN A 120 17.55 -43.14 -14.32
N CYS A 121 17.12 -43.43 -15.54
CA CYS A 121 16.07 -42.66 -16.22
C CYS A 121 15.06 -43.56 -16.95
N THR A 122 14.35 -44.41 -16.22
CA THR A 122 13.29 -45.24 -16.80
C THR A 122 11.88 -44.86 -16.35
N SER A 123 11.70 -44.04 -15.30
CA SER A 123 10.35 -43.68 -14.82
C SER A 123 10.15 -42.27 -14.24
N PHE A 124 11.19 -41.43 -14.09
CA PHE A 124 11.09 -40.30 -13.16
C PHE A 124 10.82 -38.90 -13.74
N PHE A 125 10.95 -38.68 -15.05
CA PHE A 125 10.70 -37.34 -15.61
C PHE A 125 9.84 -37.40 -16.87
N ALA A 126 8.88 -36.50 -16.95
CA ALA A 126 8.04 -36.25 -18.12
C ALA A 126 8.26 -34.80 -18.57
N LEU A 127 8.63 -34.60 -19.82
CA LEU A 127 8.75 -33.27 -20.41
C LEU A 127 7.36 -32.80 -20.86
N GLU A 128 6.78 -31.82 -20.18
CA GLU A 128 5.44 -31.29 -20.52
C GLU A 128 5.48 -30.40 -21.77
N ARG A 129 6.49 -29.52 -21.86
CA ARG A 129 6.65 -28.57 -22.96
C ARG A 129 8.13 -28.29 -23.22
N VAL A 130 8.51 -28.25 -24.48
CA VAL A 130 9.83 -27.81 -24.94
C VAL A 130 9.64 -26.73 -25.99
N HIS A 131 10.39 -25.65 -25.87
CA HIS A 131 10.39 -24.56 -26.84
C HIS A 131 11.73 -23.84 -26.81
N ARG A 132 12.12 -23.26 -27.96
CA ARG A 132 13.29 -22.39 -28.06
C ARG A 132 13.01 -21.05 -27.38
N VAL A 133 13.99 -20.52 -26.65
CA VAL A 133 13.89 -19.22 -25.97
C VAL A 133 15.07 -18.34 -26.34
N ASN A 134 14.81 -17.27 -27.09
CA ASN A 134 15.82 -16.28 -27.44
C ASN A 134 15.99 -15.28 -26.29
N MET A 135 17.20 -15.23 -25.70
CA MET A 135 17.71 -14.18 -24.82
C MET A 135 16.85 -13.72 -23.61
N PHE A 136 15.95 -14.55 -23.06
CA PHE A 136 15.26 -14.20 -21.80
C PHE A 136 15.99 -14.72 -20.55
N PRO A 137 16.16 -13.91 -19.50
CA PRO A 137 16.73 -14.37 -18.23
C PRO A 137 15.77 -15.29 -17.44
N ASP A 138 16.28 -16.43 -16.98
CA ASP A 138 15.50 -17.47 -16.28
C ASP A 138 15.05 -17.02 -14.88
N TYR A 139 15.72 -16.05 -14.27
CA TYR A 139 15.40 -15.49 -12.96
C TYR A 139 14.96 -14.03 -13.05
N MET A 140 14.19 -13.56 -12.05
CA MET A 140 13.90 -12.13 -11.89
C MET A 140 15.20 -11.33 -11.80
N SER A 141 15.20 -10.09 -12.30
CA SER A 141 16.35 -9.18 -12.29
C SER A 141 17.01 -9.08 -10.89
N ALA A 142 16.19 -9.03 -9.83
CA ALA A 142 16.68 -9.01 -8.45
C ALA A 142 17.47 -10.26 -8.05
N VAL A 143 16.99 -11.45 -8.45
CA VAL A 143 17.71 -12.72 -8.19
C VAL A 143 19.00 -12.76 -8.99
N GLN A 144 18.98 -12.29 -10.25
CA GLN A 144 20.19 -12.21 -11.07
C GLN A 144 21.23 -11.25 -10.50
N ALA A 145 20.81 -10.06 -10.07
CA ALA A 145 21.68 -9.09 -9.42
C ALA A 145 22.32 -9.68 -8.15
N LYS A 146 21.52 -10.38 -7.33
CA LYS A 146 22.04 -11.08 -6.14
C LYS A 146 22.97 -12.23 -6.50
N ARG A 147 22.74 -12.97 -7.59
CA ARG A 147 23.68 -14.00 -8.06
C ARG A 147 24.98 -13.41 -8.63
N ALA A 148 24.89 -12.22 -9.22
CA ALA A 148 26.02 -11.47 -9.76
C ALA A 148 26.91 -10.89 -8.65
N SER A 149 26.33 -10.47 -7.51
CA SER A 149 27.13 -9.98 -6.38
C SER A 149 28.05 -11.05 -5.79
N TYR A 150 27.73 -12.34 -5.94
CA TYR A 150 28.60 -13.45 -5.51
C TYR A 150 29.67 -13.83 -6.54
N MET A 151 29.82 -13.11 -7.66
CA MET A 151 30.77 -13.51 -8.73
C MET A 151 32.22 -13.54 -8.25
N GLU A 152 32.63 -12.57 -7.44
CA GLU A 152 33.98 -12.47 -6.92
C GLU A 152 34.30 -13.57 -5.90
N VAL A 153 33.36 -13.85 -5.00
CA VAL A 153 33.46 -14.96 -4.04
C VAL A 153 33.56 -16.30 -4.77
N LYS A 154 32.71 -16.52 -5.78
CA LYS A 154 32.75 -17.75 -6.60
C LYS A 154 34.06 -17.91 -7.36
N ARG A 155 34.63 -16.80 -7.86
CA ARG A 155 35.92 -16.81 -8.53
C ARG A 155 37.02 -17.27 -7.56
N SER A 156 37.04 -16.69 -6.37
CA SER A 156 38.01 -17.04 -5.32
C SER A 156 37.88 -18.50 -4.89
N LEU A 157 36.66 -18.97 -4.61
CA LEU A 157 36.40 -20.38 -4.26
C LEU A 157 36.84 -21.35 -5.38
N ARG A 158 36.70 -20.95 -6.64
CA ARG A 158 37.17 -21.75 -7.78
C ARG A 158 38.70 -21.77 -7.89
N THR A 159 39.37 -20.67 -7.58
CA THR A 159 40.83 -20.59 -7.53
C THR A 159 41.40 -21.49 -6.43
N GLU A 160 40.72 -21.58 -5.29
CA GLU A 160 41.10 -22.43 -4.15
C GLU A 160 40.63 -23.89 -4.28
N GLU A 161 40.09 -24.29 -5.44
CA GLU A 161 39.53 -25.63 -5.70
C GLU A 161 38.47 -26.10 -4.69
N LEU A 162 37.79 -25.15 -4.02
CA LEU A 162 36.74 -25.46 -3.05
C LEU A 162 35.42 -25.73 -3.76
N CYS A 163 34.84 -26.91 -3.51
CA CYS A 163 33.51 -27.27 -3.99
C CYS A 163 32.45 -26.34 -3.42
N TYR A 164 31.69 -25.68 -4.31
CA TYR A 164 30.57 -24.81 -3.93
C TYR A 164 29.36 -25.04 -4.83
N ALA A 165 28.16 -24.81 -4.29
CA ALA A 165 26.90 -24.89 -5.02
C ALA A 165 26.02 -23.67 -4.72
N GLN A 166 25.33 -23.17 -5.75
CA GLN A 166 24.36 -22.08 -5.61
C GLN A 166 22.94 -22.64 -5.71
N TYR A 167 22.27 -22.72 -4.57
CA TYR A 167 20.89 -23.21 -4.51
C TYR A 167 19.87 -22.14 -4.91
N PHE A 168 18.68 -22.59 -5.33
CA PHE A 168 17.54 -21.69 -5.52
C PHE A 168 17.19 -21.02 -4.18
N PRO A 169 16.86 -19.71 -4.15
CA PRO A 169 16.50 -19.02 -2.91
C PRO A 169 15.38 -19.76 -2.17
N ARG A 170 15.64 -20.19 -0.93
CA ARG A 170 14.57 -20.52 0.01
C ARG A 170 14.03 -19.21 0.54
N ASN A 171 12.74 -18.95 0.31
CA ASN A 171 12.01 -17.95 1.09
C ASN A 171 11.90 -18.43 2.53
#